data_AF-A0A1R3U1L7-F1
#
_entry.id   AF-A0A1R3U1L7-F1
#
_cell.length_a   1.000
_cell.length_b   1.000
_cell.length_c   1.000
_cell.angle_alpha   90.00
_cell.angle_beta   90.00
_cell.angle_gamma   90.00
#
_symmetry.space_group_name_H-M   'P 1'
#
loop_
_entity.id
_entity.type
_entity.pdbx_description
1 polymer ?
#
loop_
_entity_poly.entity_id
_entity_poly.type
_entity_poly.pdbx_seq_one_letter_code
_entity_poly.pdbx_strand_id
1 'polypeptide(L)'
;MSKRPTFFLSSTIYDFRDLRSAIKYSLESRGCRVLASEFNDFAVDPGSHSYEACLKNIADADYFILLIGARVGGWYDKKGRISITQQEYREAYRRHKEVGLRIVSFARNEVWQAREDRKELERFLKDQELPDDLKRIIAKYPGKFAEDSEFVSSFLTEVGRNAETISAITSGTPMPTGNWIYPFSTFKDIDDVLQPLTFTGLTADDAAYRKALQHELVEVLRLLLLKWDGKAQDPRLPIYRFWQKNSIDRRALELGVTVEESQWNLFSTLMMKTMAVHIDPVVITDSLTSSIFLEYAPDRSAYQTGLAYDLIVRLASEIKAFNKGATAETMEIIYTFSPARIGRGHKTLRLPGDKLAMLVGLSLRWYNVITICEVLAKFLNGAPLAEPVLMPFSPIRDMQAELDEENVTRQEAMTFLGF
;
A
#
# COMPACT_ATOMS: atom_id res chain seq x y z
N MET A 1 6.31 -15.97 -14.12
CA MET A 1 5.56 -16.17 -12.86
C MET A 1 5.82 -14.97 -11.96
N SER A 2 4.80 -14.45 -11.27
CA SER A 2 4.97 -13.35 -10.32
C SER A 2 5.79 -13.81 -9.10
N LYS A 3 6.77 -13.01 -8.68
CA LYS A 3 7.55 -13.28 -7.46
C LYS A 3 6.68 -12.96 -6.23
N ARG A 4 6.39 -13.96 -5.40
CA ARG A 4 5.70 -13.77 -4.11
C ARG A 4 6.72 -13.41 -3.03
N PRO A 5 6.38 -12.55 -2.04
CA PRO A 5 7.21 -12.35 -0.86
C PRO A 5 7.55 -13.71 -0.26
N THR A 6 8.84 -14.01 -0.15
CA THR A 6 9.32 -15.29 0.35
C THR A 6 9.88 -15.14 1.76
N PHE A 7 9.38 -15.95 2.68
CA PHE A 7 9.86 -16.03 4.06
C PHE A 7 10.61 -17.34 4.27
N PHE A 8 11.84 -17.27 4.78
CA PHE A 8 12.57 -18.43 5.29
C PHE A 8 12.35 -18.56 6.79
N LEU A 9 11.93 -19.73 7.25
CA LEU A 9 11.62 -19.98 8.67
C LEU A 9 12.70 -20.85 9.33
N SER A 10 13.58 -20.20 10.09
CA SER A 10 14.68 -20.83 10.83
C SER A 10 14.34 -20.97 12.32
N SER A 11 14.38 -22.22 12.82
CA SER A 11 14.26 -22.54 14.24
C SER A 11 14.61 -24.00 14.47
N THR A 12 14.66 -24.42 15.74
CA THR A 12 14.47 -25.83 16.08
C THR A 12 13.06 -26.29 15.68
N ILE A 13 12.91 -27.55 15.24
CA ILE A 13 11.62 -28.03 14.68
C ILE A 13 10.71 -28.58 15.78
N TYR A 14 11.26 -29.38 16.70
CA TYR A 14 10.45 -30.16 17.65
C TYR A 14 9.61 -29.29 18.60
N ASP A 15 10.21 -28.27 19.21
CA ASP A 15 9.58 -27.36 20.18
C ASP A 15 8.83 -26.19 19.53
N PHE A 16 8.93 -26.04 18.22
CA PHE A 16 8.19 -25.04 17.45
C PHE A 16 7.24 -25.63 16.41
N ARG A 17 7.05 -26.95 16.35
CA ARG A 17 6.30 -27.63 15.28
C ARG A 17 4.95 -26.97 14.97
N ASP A 18 4.11 -26.79 15.98
CA ASP A 18 2.78 -26.22 15.80
C ASP A 18 2.85 -24.74 15.42
N LEU A 19 3.79 -24.01 16.00
CA LEU A 19 3.99 -22.60 15.73
C LEU A 19 4.50 -22.36 14.31
N ARG A 20 5.43 -23.19 13.83
CA ARG A 20 5.94 -23.16 12.45
C ARG A 20 4.81 -23.43 11.45
N SER A 21 3.95 -24.41 11.76
CA SER A 21 2.76 -24.69 10.96
C SER A 21 1.79 -23.50 10.93
N ALA A 22 1.54 -22.85 12.08
CA ALA A 22 0.67 -21.68 12.16
C ALA A 22 1.23 -20.49 11.38
N ILE A 23 2.54 -20.21 11.48
CA ILE A 23 3.22 -19.16 10.72
C ILE A 23 3.14 -19.45 9.21
N LYS A 24 3.42 -20.69 8.78
CA LYS A 24 3.33 -21.08 7.37
C LYS A 24 1.92 -20.84 6.84
N TYR A 25 0.91 -21.38 7.53
CA TYR A 25 -0.49 -21.22 7.13
C TYR A 25 -0.92 -19.74 7.05
N SER A 26 -0.60 -18.95 8.08
CA SER A 26 -0.96 -17.51 8.10
C SER A 26 -0.33 -16.75 6.94
N LEU A 27 0.97 -16.88 6.72
CA LEU A 27 1.66 -16.18 5.64
C LEU A 27 1.21 -16.64 4.25
N GLU A 28 0.97 -17.94 4.04
CA GLU A 28 0.50 -18.48 2.76
C GLU A 28 -0.95 -18.09 2.46
N SER A 29 -1.82 -18.02 3.48
CA SER A 29 -3.18 -17.49 3.34
C SER A 29 -3.19 -16.02 2.90
N ARG A 30 -2.12 -15.29 3.21
CA ARG A 30 -1.89 -13.90 2.76
C ARG A 30 -1.16 -13.83 1.42
N GLY A 31 -0.99 -14.94 0.69
CA GLY A 31 -0.35 -14.97 -0.62
C GLY A 31 1.18 -14.92 -0.63
N CYS A 32 1.83 -15.12 0.53
CA CYS A 32 3.29 -15.26 0.60
C CYS A 32 3.73 -16.69 0.26
N ARG A 33 5.04 -16.87 0.08
CA ARG A 33 5.68 -18.19 0.02
C ARG A 33 6.49 -18.41 1.29
N VAL A 34 6.38 -19.58 1.91
CA VAL A 34 7.15 -19.90 3.12
C VAL A 34 8.05 -21.11 2.88
N LEU A 35 9.35 -20.90 3.04
CA LEU A 35 10.40 -21.91 3.00
C LEU A 35 10.65 -22.42 4.42
N ALA A 36 10.20 -23.64 4.69
CA ALA A 36 10.37 -24.32 5.98
C ALA A 36 10.79 -25.78 5.72
N SER A 37 11.93 -26.18 6.29
CA SER A 37 12.67 -27.40 5.90
C SER A 37 11.96 -28.73 6.22
N GLU A 38 10.96 -28.74 7.09
CA GLU A 38 10.18 -29.92 7.44
C GLU A 38 9.01 -30.21 6.48
N PHE A 39 8.70 -29.29 5.56
CA PHE A 39 7.58 -29.44 4.64
C PHE A 39 8.03 -29.97 3.27
N ASN A 40 7.17 -30.75 2.62
CA ASN A 40 7.49 -31.44 1.36
C ASN A 40 7.66 -30.50 0.16
N ASP A 41 7.20 -29.26 0.27
CA ASP A 41 7.35 -28.22 -0.75
C ASP A 41 8.68 -27.46 -0.65
N PHE A 42 9.55 -27.86 0.30
CA PHE A 42 10.90 -27.34 0.42
C PHE A 42 11.80 -27.93 -0.67
N ALA A 43 12.36 -27.07 -1.53
CA ALA A 43 13.23 -27.50 -2.61
C ALA A 43 14.55 -28.05 -2.05
N VAL A 44 14.71 -29.38 -2.10
CA VAL A 44 15.96 -30.07 -1.75
C VAL A 44 16.55 -30.66 -3.03
N ASP A 45 17.83 -30.38 -3.28
CA ASP A 45 18.59 -31.11 -4.30
C ASP A 45 18.96 -32.49 -3.73
N PRO A 46 18.48 -33.60 -4.32
CA PRO A 46 18.78 -34.96 -3.85
C PRO A 46 20.27 -35.30 -3.82
N GLY A 47 21.11 -34.55 -4.54
CA GLY A 47 22.57 -34.70 -4.55
C GLY A 47 23.31 -33.89 -3.48
N SER A 48 22.61 -33.06 -2.69
CA SER A 48 23.20 -32.16 -1.70
C SER A 48 22.94 -32.63 -0.26
N HIS A 49 23.84 -32.28 0.66
CA HIS A 49 23.55 -32.46 2.09
C HIS A 49 22.40 -31.52 2.49
N SER A 50 21.48 -32.01 3.34
CA SER A 50 20.26 -31.28 3.73
C SER A 50 20.52 -29.86 4.25
N TYR A 51 21.67 -29.63 4.88
CA TYR A 51 22.07 -28.32 5.39
C TYR A 51 22.50 -27.34 4.30
N GLU A 52 23.21 -27.81 3.26
CA GLU A 52 23.62 -26.98 2.12
C GLU A 52 22.41 -26.54 1.29
N ALA A 53 21.42 -27.43 1.14
CA ALA A 53 20.13 -27.08 0.56
C ALA A 53 19.43 -25.97 1.34
N CYS A 54 19.49 -25.98 2.68
CA CYS A 54 18.89 -24.93 3.51
C CYS A 54 19.56 -23.57 3.27
N LEU A 55 20.90 -23.52 3.24
CA LEU A 55 21.64 -22.27 3.00
C LEU A 55 21.37 -21.69 1.60
N LYS A 56 21.21 -22.55 0.58
CA LYS A 56 20.85 -22.10 -0.77
C LYS A 56 19.44 -21.50 -0.80
N ASN A 57 18.49 -22.07 -0.08
CA ASN A 57 17.10 -21.57 -0.02
C ASN A 57 16.98 -20.20 0.69
N ILE A 58 17.89 -19.86 1.61
CA ILE A 58 17.96 -18.49 2.18
C ILE A 58 18.20 -17.46 1.06
N ALA A 59 18.81 -17.85 -0.06
CA ALA A 59 19.06 -16.95 -1.18
C ALA A 59 17.80 -16.45 -1.87
N ASP A 60 16.75 -17.27 -1.86
CA ASP A 60 15.50 -16.97 -2.54
C ASP A 60 14.50 -16.26 -1.62
N ALA A 61 14.89 -15.97 -0.37
CA ALA A 61 14.06 -15.33 0.62
C ALA A 61 14.17 -13.80 0.56
N ASP A 62 13.05 -13.12 0.80
CA ASP A 62 12.98 -11.67 1.02
C ASP A 62 13.02 -11.35 2.53
N TYR A 63 12.55 -12.30 3.35
CA TYR A 63 12.53 -12.24 4.80
C TYR A 63 13.12 -13.51 5.42
N PHE A 64 13.87 -13.36 6.50
CA PHE A 64 14.36 -14.43 7.35
C PHE A 64 13.73 -14.31 8.73
N ILE A 65 12.90 -15.29 9.10
CA ILE A 65 12.28 -15.40 10.41
C ILE A 65 13.12 -16.34 11.26
N LEU A 66 13.60 -15.86 12.39
CA LEU A 66 14.33 -16.65 13.38
C LEU A 66 13.46 -16.84 14.63
N LEU A 67 13.19 -18.08 15.05
CA LEU A 67 12.57 -18.38 16.34
C LEU A 67 13.59 -19.02 17.28
N ILE A 68 13.78 -18.42 18.45
CA ILE A 68 14.73 -18.87 19.47
C ILE A 68 13.97 -19.42 20.67
N GLY A 69 14.20 -20.71 20.94
CA GLY A 69 13.61 -21.46 22.04
C GLY A 69 14.66 -21.87 23.07
N ALA A 70 14.28 -22.81 23.93
CA ALA A 70 15.15 -23.31 25.00
C ALA A 70 16.07 -24.45 24.55
N ARG A 71 15.95 -24.90 23.30
CA ARG A 71 16.70 -26.02 22.71
C ARG A 71 17.79 -25.51 21.78
N VAL A 72 18.92 -26.23 21.77
CA VAL A 72 20.03 -25.95 20.83
C VAL A 72 19.71 -26.51 19.43
N GLY A 73 19.09 -27.69 19.39
CA GLY A 73 18.84 -28.41 18.15
C GLY A 73 20.06 -29.19 17.66
N GLY A 74 20.13 -29.40 16.35
CA GLY A 74 21.24 -30.11 15.72
C GLY A 74 22.50 -29.24 15.57
N TRP A 75 23.66 -29.89 15.57
CA TRP A 75 24.96 -29.24 15.41
C TRP A 75 25.39 -29.23 13.95
N TYR A 76 25.74 -28.04 13.43
CA TYR A 76 26.41 -27.89 12.15
C TYR A 76 27.91 -28.21 12.29
N ASP A 77 28.55 -27.65 13.33
CA ASP A 77 29.89 -28.01 13.77
C ASP A 77 29.88 -28.29 15.27
N LYS A 78 29.95 -29.57 15.62
CA LYS A 78 29.96 -30.01 17.02
C LYS A 78 31.24 -29.61 17.75
N LYS A 79 32.39 -29.51 17.08
CA LYS A 79 33.66 -29.12 17.70
C LYS A 79 33.69 -27.62 17.99
N GLY A 80 33.24 -26.82 17.03
CA GLY A 80 33.07 -25.37 17.17
C GLY A 80 31.86 -24.94 17.99
N ARG A 81 31.01 -25.88 18.43
CA ARG A 81 29.72 -25.62 19.09
C ARG A 81 28.83 -24.66 18.30
N ILE A 82 28.68 -24.91 17.00
CA ILE A 82 27.82 -24.14 16.10
C ILE A 82 26.58 -24.95 15.77
N SER A 83 25.40 -24.46 16.13
CA SER A 83 24.13 -25.11 15.77
C SER A 83 23.74 -24.81 14.32
N ILE A 84 22.88 -25.65 13.73
CA ILE A 84 22.36 -25.43 12.37
C ILE A 84 21.65 -24.08 12.28
N THR A 85 20.74 -23.80 13.21
CA THR A 85 20.00 -22.52 13.28
C THR A 85 20.93 -21.33 13.42
N GLN A 86 22.03 -21.46 14.17
CA GLN A 86 23.04 -20.39 14.28
C GLN A 86 23.77 -20.17 12.95
N GLN A 87 24.11 -21.24 12.24
CA GLN A 87 24.73 -21.12 10.92
C GLN A 87 23.77 -20.50 9.88
N GLU A 88 22.49 -20.86 9.90
CA GLU A 88 21.45 -20.24 9.08
C GLU A 88 21.33 -18.75 9.37
N TYR A 89 21.29 -18.35 10.65
CA TYR A 89 21.28 -16.94 11.04
C TYR A 89 22.52 -16.19 10.53
N ARG A 90 23.72 -16.77 10.65
CA ARG A 90 24.95 -16.13 10.17
C ARG A 90 24.93 -15.89 8.67
N GLU A 91 24.45 -16.85 7.88
CA GLU A 91 24.27 -16.70 6.43
C GLU A 91 23.20 -15.64 6.09
N ALA A 92 22.06 -15.65 6.81
CA ALA A 92 21.03 -14.64 6.65
C ALA A 92 21.57 -13.23 6.97
N TYR A 93 22.36 -13.10 8.03
CA TYR A 93 22.97 -11.83 8.43
C TYR A 93 24.04 -11.35 7.45
N ARG A 94 24.81 -12.26 6.85
CA ARG A 94 25.71 -11.93 5.73
C ARG A 94 24.92 -11.34 4.57
N ARG A 95 23.83 -11.98 4.16
CA ARG A 95 22.94 -11.50 3.07
C ARG A 95 22.21 -10.21 3.42
N HIS A 96 21.85 -10.01 4.68
CA HIS A 96 21.29 -8.74 5.15
C HIS A 96 22.24 -7.58 4.83
N LYS A 97 23.54 -7.75 5.07
CA LYS A 97 24.55 -6.73 4.75
C LYS A 97 24.78 -6.56 3.25
N GLU A 98 24.75 -7.64 2.48
CA GLU A 98 25.10 -7.60 1.05
C GLU A 98 23.96 -7.15 0.15
N VAL A 99 22.75 -7.67 0.37
CA VAL A 99 21.60 -7.53 -0.53
C VAL A 99 20.32 -7.07 0.19
N GLY A 100 20.38 -6.77 1.48
CA GLY A 100 19.26 -6.20 2.23
C GLY A 100 18.17 -7.20 2.64
N LEU A 101 18.49 -8.49 2.77
CA LEU A 101 17.56 -9.50 3.33
C LEU A 101 17.01 -9.02 4.68
N ARG A 102 15.68 -9.04 4.87
CA ARG A 102 15.07 -8.53 6.12
C ARG A 102 15.07 -9.62 7.18
N ILE A 103 15.66 -9.36 8.34
CA ILE A 103 15.72 -10.32 9.45
C ILE A 103 14.69 -9.92 10.52
N VAL A 104 13.87 -10.88 10.94
CA VAL A 104 12.91 -10.74 12.04
C VAL A 104 13.18 -11.86 13.04
N SER A 105 13.69 -11.50 14.22
CA SER A 105 14.06 -12.46 15.25
C SER A 105 13.08 -12.45 16.41
N PHE A 106 12.69 -13.63 16.87
CA PHE A 106 11.78 -13.84 17.98
C PHE A 106 12.44 -14.72 19.03
N ALA A 107 12.21 -14.43 20.30
CA ALA A 107 12.62 -15.29 21.42
C ALA A 107 11.41 -15.61 22.30
N ARG A 108 11.26 -16.88 22.69
CA ARG A 108 10.23 -17.23 23.68
C ARG A 108 10.43 -16.39 24.94
N ASN A 109 9.35 -15.83 25.46
CA ASN A 109 9.41 -14.89 26.56
C ASN A 109 10.08 -15.51 27.80
N GLU A 110 9.84 -16.79 28.06
CA GLU A 110 10.45 -17.52 29.17
C GLU A 110 11.97 -17.69 28.98
N VAL A 111 12.43 -17.83 27.73
CA VAL A 111 13.86 -17.85 27.38
C VAL A 111 14.48 -16.47 27.53
N TRP A 112 13.75 -15.43 27.16
CA TRP A 112 14.17 -14.05 27.36
C TRP A 112 14.30 -13.70 28.84
N GLN A 113 13.29 -14.04 29.65
CA GLN A 113 13.30 -13.85 31.10
C GLN A 113 14.45 -14.63 31.76
N ALA A 114 14.63 -15.91 31.43
CA ALA A 114 15.72 -16.71 31.98
C ALA A 114 17.12 -16.12 31.68
N ARG A 115 17.28 -15.40 30.56
CA ARG A 115 18.52 -14.68 30.25
C ARG A 115 18.69 -13.45 31.14
N GLU A 116 17.64 -12.66 31.35
CA GLU A 116 17.70 -11.47 32.19
C GLU A 116 17.90 -11.83 33.67
N ASP A 117 17.17 -12.83 34.19
CA ASP A 117 17.34 -13.35 35.56
C ASP A 117 18.79 -13.78 35.83
N ARG A 118 19.44 -14.42 34.86
CA ARG A 118 20.86 -14.80 34.95
C ARG A 118 21.78 -13.59 35.02
N LYS A 119 21.53 -12.55 34.22
CA LYS A 119 22.33 -11.32 34.28
C LYS A 119 22.14 -10.62 35.62
N GLU A 120 20.92 -10.61 36.17
CA GLU A 120 20.65 -10.07 37.49
C GLU A 120 21.38 -10.86 38.58
N LEU A 121 21.33 -12.19 38.50
CA LEU A 121 22.10 -13.07 39.39
C LEU A 121 23.61 -12.82 39.28
N GLU A 122 24.16 -12.71 38.07
CA GLU A 122 25.56 -12.37 37.84
C GLU A 122 25.94 -11.02 38.47
N ARG A 123 25.07 -10.00 38.35
CA ARG A 123 25.29 -8.69 38.97
C ARG A 123 25.25 -8.80 40.50
N PHE A 124 24.25 -9.47 41.04
CA PHE A 124 24.12 -9.69 42.48
C PHE A 124 25.35 -10.42 43.05
N LEU A 125 25.81 -11.47 42.36
CA LEU A 125 26.97 -12.27 42.78
C LEU A 125 28.28 -11.48 42.77
N LYS A 126 28.43 -10.43 41.95
CA LYS A 126 29.66 -9.60 41.96
C LYS A 126 29.92 -9.02 43.34
N ASP A 127 28.87 -8.54 43.99
CA ASP A 127 28.95 -7.84 45.28
C ASP A 127 28.98 -8.80 46.48
N GLN A 128 28.92 -10.12 46.26
CA GLN A 128 28.98 -11.11 47.33
C GLN A 128 30.42 -11.48 47.69
N GLU A 129 30.69 -11.73 48.98
CA GLU A 129 31.96 -12.30 49.47
C GLU A 129 32.03 -13.81 49.19
N LEU A 130 32.17 -14.18 47.91
CA LEU A 130 32.33 -15.56 47.45
C LEU A 130 33.56 -15.67 46.53
N PRO A 131 34.23 -16.84 46.46
CA PRO A 131 35.28 -17.08 45.47
C PRO A 131 34.76 -16.94 44.03
N ASP A 132 35.53 -16.33 43.14
CA ASP A 132 35.11 -16.06 41.75
C ASP A 132 34.77 -17.31 40.94
N ASP A 133 35.41 -18.44 41.23
CA ASP A 133 35.08 -19.73 40.60
C ASP A 133 33.71 -20.22 41.05
N LEU A 134 33.36 -20.04 42.33
CA LEU A 134 32.06 -20.42 42.88
C LEU A 134 30.95 -19.49 42.36
N LYS A 135 31.21 -18.18 42.26
CA LYS A 135 30.30 -17.22 41.61
C LYS A 135 29.99 -17.65 40.17
N ARG A 136 31.01 -18.06 39.40
CA ARG A 136 30.84 -18.56 38.03
C ARG A 136 30.03 -19.85 37.97
N ILE A 137 30.26 -20.80 38.87
CA ILE A 137 29.49 -22.05 38.95
C ILE A 137 28.00 -21.77 39.22
N ILE A 138 27.71 -20.86 40.18
CA ILE A 138 26.33 -20.50 40.55
C ILE A 138 25.63 -19.81 39.38
N ALA A 139 26.25 -18.80 38.77
CA ALA A 139 25.69 -18.06 37.64
C ALA A 139 25.39 -18.96 36.42
N LYS A 140 26.25 -19.96 36.18
CA LYS A 140 26.14 -20.88 35.05
C LYS A 140 25.37 -22.16 35.36
N TYR A 141 24.82 -22.33 36.56
CA TYR A 141 24.14 -23.55 36.94
C TYR A 141 23.03 -23.91 35.92
N PRO A 142 23.00 -25.16 35.41
CA PRO A 142 22.00 -25.58 34.43
C PRO A 142 20.64 -25.71 35.12
N GLY A 143 19.69 -24.87 34.73
CA GLY A 143 18.30 -25.00 35.18
C GLY A 143 17.55 -26.06 34.37
N LYS A 144 16.41 -26.54 34.88
CA LYS A 144 15.52 -27.47 34.14
C LYS A 144 14.92 -26.87 32.86
N PHE A 145 15.08 -25.56 32.66
CA PHE A 145 14.36 -24.77 31.68
C PHE A 145 14.96 -24.82 30.27
N ALA A 146 16.30 -24.88 30.12
CA ALA A 146 16.96 -24.91 28.81
C ALA A 146 18.07 -25.96 28.75
N GLU A 147 18.13 -26.67 27.62
CA GLU A 147 19.02 -27.81 27.36
C GLU A 147 20.50 -27.40 27.50
N ASP A 148 20.84 -26.22 27.01
CA ASP A 148 22.14 -25.57 27.19
C ASP A 148 21.92 -24.06 27.30
N SER A 149 21.76 -23.59 28.54
CA SER A 149 21.43 -22.19 28.80
C SER A 149 22.57 -21.23 28.47
N GLU A 150 23.82 -21.70 28.52
CA GLU A 150 24.99 -20.90 28.13
C GLU A 150 24.99 -20.67 26.62
N PHE A 151 24.73 -21.73 25.84
CA PHE A 151 24.60 -21.62 24.39
C PHE A 151 23.45 -20.67 24.00
N VAL A 152 22.25 -20.86 24.58
CA VAL A 152 21.08 -20.04 24.22
C VAL A 152 21.31 -18.55 24.55
N SER A 153 21.91 -18.24 25.71
CA SER A 153 22.26 -16.87 26.08
C SER A 153 23.33 -16.25 25.17
N SER A 154 24.33 -17.05 24.79
CA SER A 154 25.35 -16.66 23.82
C SER A 154 24.73 -16.36 22.45
N PHE A 155 23.83 -17.21 21.98
CA PHE A 155 23.15 -17.04 20.70
C PHE A 155 22.24 -15.81 20.69
N LEU A 156 21.45 -15.56 21.75
CA LEU A 156 20.67 -14.33 21.89
C LEU A 156 21.55 -13.07 21.89
N THR A 157 22.76 -13.18 22.45
CA THR A 157 23.73 -12.07 22.46
C THR A 157 24.33 -11.85 21.06
N GLU A 158 24.60 -12.93 20.32
CA GLU A 158 25.02 -12.87 18.93
C GLU A 158 23.94 -12.21 18.05
N VAL A 159 22.68 -12.61 18.19
CA VAL A 159 21.55 -12.07 17.41
C VAL A 159 21.27 -10.61 17.74
N GLY A 160 21.40 -10.22 19.02
CA GLY A 160 21.21 -8.83 19.46
C GLY A 160 22.31 -7.86 18.97
N ARG A 161 23.46 -8.37 18.51
CA ARG A 161 24.60 -7.57 18.01
C ARG A 161 25.10 -6.48 18.96
N ASN A 162 24.91 -6.64 20.27
CA ASN A 162 25.24 -5.62 21.27
C ASN A 162 26.69 -5.11 21.17
N ALA A 163 27.66 -5.99 20.91
CA ALA A 163 29.07 -5.62 20.76
C ALA A 163 29.31 -4.72 19.54
N GLU A 164 28.63 -5.00 18.42
CA GLU A 164 28.72 -4.19 17.21
C GLU A 164 28.01 -2.85 17.38
N THR A 165 26.87 -2.82 18.08
CA THR A 165 26.19 -1.58 18.45
C THR A 165 27.10 -0.69 19.31
N ILE A 166 27.77 -1.25 20.32
CA ILE A 166 28.72 -0.50 21.16
C ILE A 166 29.88 0.02 20.31
N SER A 167 30.49 -0.84 19.48
CA SER A 167 31.58 -0.45 18.59
C SER A 167 31.17 0.65 17.61
N ALA A 168 29.96 0.58 17.05
CA ALA A 168 29.42 1.58 16.13
C ALA A 168 29.23 2.94 16.82
N ILE A 169 28.70 2.95 18.04
CA ILE A 169 28.58 4.16 18.87
C ILE A 169 29.96 4.78 19.15
N THR A 170 30.94 3.96 19.52
CA THR A 170 32.31 4.44 19.83
C THR A 170 33.05 4.94 18.58
N SER A 171 32.82 4.34 17.42
CA SER A 171 33.52 4.66 16.16
C SER A 171 32.79 5.66 15.26
N GLY A 172 31.56 6.06 15.60
CA GLY A 172 30.73 6.94 14.77
C GLY A 172 30.27 6.30 13.46
N THR A 173 30.25 4.96 13.38
CA THR A 173 29.81 4.21 12.19
C THR A 173 28.32 3.88 12.25
N PRO A 174 27.66 3.54 11.12
CA PRO A 174 26.26 3.16 11.11
C PRO A 174 25.98 1.96 12.02
N MET A 175 24.92 2.06 12.83
CA MET A 175 24.51 0.97 13.73
C MET A 175 24.04 -0.26 12.93
N PRO A 176 24.27 -1.49 13.45
CA PRO A 176 23.76 -2.70 12.80
C PRO A 176 22.23 -2.69 12.77
N THR A 177 21.65 -3.10 11.65
CA THR A 177 20.21 -3.33 11.48
C THR A 177 19.90 -4.84 11.50
N GLY A 178 18.62 -5.20 11.63
CA GLY A 178 18.19 -6.62 11.69
C GLY A 178 18.57 -7.35 13.00
N ASN A 179 18.89 -6.61 14.06
CA ASN A 179 19.32 -7.13 15.36
C ASN A 179 18.25 -7.05 16.45
N TRP A 180 17.04 -6.58 16.13
CA TRP A 180 15.93 -6.53 17.07
C TRP A 180 15.37 -7.94 17.33
N ILE A 181 15.14 -8.26 18.61
CA ILE A 181 14.55 -9.53 19.04
C ILE A 181 13.21 -9.23 19.71
N TYR A 182 12.12 -9.80 19.19
CA TYR A 182 10.79 -9.70 19.75
C TYR A 182 10.54 -10.84 20.75
N PRO A 183 10.36 -10.56 22.05
CA PRO A 183 9.87 -11.56 22.99
C PRO A 183 8.43 -11.93 22.62
N PHE A 184 8.09 -13.21 22.66
CA PHE A 184 6.72 -13.68 22.40
C PHE A 184 6.28 -14.77 23.37
N SER A 185 5.00 -14.80 23.67
CA SER A 185 4.37 -15.86 24.48
C SER A 185 3.38 -16.68 23.64
N THR A 186 2.77 -16.07 22.62
CA THR A 186 1.73 -16.66 21.80
C THR A 186 2.02 -16.51 20.31
N PHE A 187 1.26 -17.24 19.47
CA PHE A 187 1.31 -17.05 18.01
C PHE A 187 0.89 -15.63 17.60
N LYS A 188 -0.06 -15.02 18.32
CA LYS A 188 -0.56 -13.68 18.00
C LYS A 188 0.55 -12.63 18.08
N ASP A 189 1.45 -12.73 19.07
CA ASP A 189 2.58 -11.81 19.20
C ASP A 189 3.51 -11.85 17.97
N ILE A 190 3.66 -13.03 17.35
CA ILE A 190 4.44 -13.19 16.11
C ILE A 190 3.66 -12.64 14.92
N ASP A 191 2.38 -12.97 14.82
CA ASP A 191 1.53 -12.54 13.72
C ASP A 191 1.40 -11.01 13.66
N ASP A 192 1.28 -10.34 14.81
CA ASP A 192 1.21 -8.87 14.91
C ASP A 192 2.50 -8.19 14.41
N VAL A 193 3.65 -8.86 14.51
CA VAL A 193 4.94 -8.37 13.96
C VAL A 193 5.07 -8.67 12.47
N LEU A 194 4.60 -9.84 12.02
CA LEU A 194 4.74 -10.27 10.62
C LEU A 194 3.70 -9.65 9.68
N GLN A 195 2.47 -9.45 10.15
CA GLN A 195 1.35 -8.94 9.34
C GLN A 195 1.68 -7.60 8.65
N PRO A 196 2.22 -6.58 9.33
CA PRO A 196 2.52 -5.29 8.69
C PRO A 196 3.64 -5.38 7.63
N LEU A 197 4.50 -6.40 7.71
CA LEU A 197 5.63 -6.60 6.78
C LEU A 197 5.16 -7.12 5.41
N THR A 198 3.97 -7.70 5.35
CA THR A 198 3.35 -8.18 4.12
C THR A 198 2.26 -7.22 3.68
N PHE A 199 2.34 -6.71 2.45
CA PHE A 199 1.27 -5.93 1.82
C PHE A 199 0.71 -4.78 2.69
N THR A 200 1.52 -4.16 3.55
CA THR A 200 1.09 -3.12 4.50
C THR A 200 -0.05 -3.55 5.44
N GLY A 201 -0.08 -4.83 5.82
CA GLY A 201 -1.13 -5.41 6.67
C GLY A 201 -2.41 -5.83 5.93
N LEU A 202 -2.47 -5.63 4.61
CA LEU A 202 -3.57 -6.09 3.77
C LEU A 202 -3.44 -7.57 3.41
N THR A 203 -4.56 -8.17 3.01
CA THR A 203 -4.51 -9.49 2.35
C THR A 203 -3.87 -9.36 0.96
N ALA A 204 -3.38 -10.46 0.38
CA ALA A 204 -2.87 -10.44 -1.00
C ALA A 204 -3.95 -10.00 -2.00
N ASP A 205 -5.19 -10.43 -1.79
CA ASP A 205 -6.32 -10.07 -2.64
C ASP A 205 -6.57 -8.57 -2.57
N ASP A 206 -6.68 -7.99 -1.37
CA ASP A 206 -6.83 -6.55 -1.16
C ASP A 206 -5.68 -5.75 -1.80
N ALA A 207 -4.43 -6.23 -1.64
CA ALA A 207 -3.27 -5.57 -2.20
C ALA A 207 -3.24 -5.62 -3.73
N ALA A 208 -3.56 -6.77 -4.32
CA ALA A 208 -3.72 -6.93 -5.76
C ALA A 208 -4.84 -6.02 -6.28
N TYR A 209 -5.93 -5.95 -5.52
CA TYR A 209 -7.10 -5.15 -5.85
C TYR A 209 -6.81 -3.64 -5.85
N ARG A 210 -6.12 -3.12 -4.82
CA ARG A 210 -5.62 -1.72 -4.81
C ARG A 210 -4.75 -1.44 -6.01
N LYS A 211 -3.90 -2.40 -6.41
CA LYS A 211 -3.01 -2.22 -7.54
C LYS A 211 -3.75 -2.21 -8.87
N ALA A 212 -4.76 -3.06 -9.04
CA ALA A 212 -5.63 -3.07 -10.21
C ALA A 212 -6.41 -1.76 -10.32
N LEU A 213 -6.97 -1.26 -9.22
CA LEU A 213 -7.67 0.02 -9.19
C LEU A 213 -6.72 1.17 -9.55
N GLN A 214 -5.53 1.22 -8.95
CA GLN A 214 -4.52 2.22 -9.28
C GLN A 214 -4.17 2.21 -10.76
N HIS A 215 -4.01 1.01 -11.35
CA HIS A 215 -3.72 0.86 -12.77
C HIS A 215 -4.84 1.41 -13.64
N GLU A 216 -6.10 1.07 -13.38
CA GLU A 216 -7.23 1.58 -14.16
C GLU A 216 -7.37 3.11 -14.04
N LEU A 217 -7.19 3.68 -12.84
CA LEU A 217 -7.19 5.14 -12.66
C LEU A 217 -6.11 5.84 -13.50
N VAL A 218 -4.91 5.25 -13.58
CA VAL A 218 -3.82 5.77 -14.43
C VAL A 218 -4.16 5.63 -15.92
N GLU A 219 -4.79 4.53 -16.33
CA GLU A 219 -5.25 4.35 -17.71
C GLU A 219 -6.33 5.36 -18.09
N VAL A 220 -7.29 5.65 -17.19
CA VAL A 220 -8.27 6.72 -17.38
C VAL A 220 -7.57 8.07 -17.55
N LEU A 221 -6.60 8.39 -16.70
CA LEU A 221 -5.79 9.61 -16.87
C LEU A 221 -5.03 9.62 -18.20
N ARG A 222 -4.46 8.50 -18.63
CA ARG A 222 -3.76 8.40 -19.92
C ARG A 222 -4.69 8.70 -21.11
N LEU A 223 -5.96 8.28 -21.03
CA LEU A 223 -6.96 8.58 -22.06
C LEU A 223 -7.37 10.06 -22.09
N LEU A 224 -7.44 10.69 -20.91
CA LEU A 224 -7.96 12.04 -20.70
C LEU A 224 -6.92 13.15 -20.71
N LEU A 225 -5.64 12.84 -20.47
CA LEU A 225 -4.56 13.80 -20.61
C LEU A 225 -4.21 14.02 -22.08
N LEU A 226 -3.70 15.21 -22.36
CA LEU A 226 -3.27 15.62 -23.70
C LEU A 226 -1.77 15.37 -23.86
N LYS A 227 -1.30 15.26 -25.10
CA LYS A 227 0.13 15.18 -25.41
C LYS A 227 0.53 16.33 -26.32
N TRP A 228 1.43 17.18 -25.84
CA TRP A 228 2.03 18.27 -26.60
C TRP A 228 3.54 18.21 -26.45
N ASP A 229 4.26 18.24 -27.57
CA ASP A 229 5.74 18.20 -27.60
C ASP A 229 6.34 17.07 -26.74
N GLY A 230 5.78 15.86 -26.91
CA GLY A 230 6.21 14.66 -26.17
C GLY A 230 5.75 14.59 -24.71
N LYS A 231 5.23 15.67 -24.12
CA LYS A 231 4.86 15.75 -22.69
C LYS A 231 3.35 15.67 -22.48
N ALA A 232 2.95 15.06 -21.37
CA ALA A 232 1.57 15.09 -20.91
C ALA A 232 1.17 16.51 -20.50
N GLN A 233 -0.03 16.93 -20.89
CA GLN A 233 -0.59 18.25 -20.59
C GLN A 233 -1.96 18.09 -19.92
N ASP A 234 -2.19 18.92 -18.91
CA ASP A 234 -3.41 18.94 -18.13
C ASP A 234 -4.44 19.91 -18.74
N PRO A 235 -5.62 19.43 -19.19
CA PRO A 235 -6.65 20.28 -19.79
C PRO A 235 -7.44 21.10 -18.76
N ARG A 236 -7.33 20.81 -17.46
CA ARG A 236 -8.17 21.41 -16.41
C ARG A 236 -8.07 22.92 -16.35
N LEU A 237 -6.85 23.47 -16.40
CA LEU A 237 -6.65 24.91 -16.30
C LEU A 237 -7.23 25.68 -17.51
N PRO A 238 -7.00 25.26 -18.77
CA PRO A 238 -7.70 25.83 -19.92
C PRO A 238 -9.24 25.74 -19.83
N ILE A 239 -9.79 24.59 -19.41
CA ILE A 239 -11.24 24.38 -19.24
C ILE A 239 -11.80 25.38 -18.23
N TYR A 240 -11.18 25.45 -17.05
CA TYR A 240 -11.59 26.36 -15.98
C TYR A 240 -11.57 27.82 -16.45
N ARG A 241 -10.48 28.24 -17.12
CA ARG A 241 -10.35 29.61 -17.65
C ARG A 241 -11.41 29.93 -18.69
N PHE A 242 -11.73 28.98 -19.57
CA PHE A 242 -12.77 29.17 -20.58
C PHE A 242 -14.14 29.36 -19.92
N TRP A 243 -14.51 28.48 -18.99
CA TRP A 243 -15.77 28.56 -18.26
C TRP A 243 -15.90 29.86 -17.45
N GLN A 244 -14.83 30.29 -16.78
CA GLN A 244 -14.86 31.53 -16.01
C GLN A 244 -15.03 32.78 -16.88
N LYS A 245 -14.35 32.85 -18.02
CA LYS A 245 -14.40 34.04 -18.89
C LYS A 245 -15.68 34.10 -19.72
N ASN A 246 -16.19 32.96 -20.15
CA ASN A 246 -17.32 32.86 -21.07
C ASN A 246 -18.56 32.35 -20.32
N SER A 247 -18.95 33.14 -19.32
CA SER A 247 -20.03 32.81 -18.39
C SER A 247 -21.34 32.54 -19.12
N ILE A 248 -21.98 31.42 -18.78
CA ILE A 248 -23.30 31.06 -19.29
C ILE A 248 -24.29 31.34 -18.16
N ASP A 249 -25.11 32.36 -18.31
CA ASP A 249 -26.26 32.63 -17.44
C ASP A 249 -27.56 32.30 -18.19
N ARG A 250 -28.72 32.43 -17.53
CA ARG A 250 -30.03 32.14 -18.16
C ARG A 250 -30.28 32.98 -19.42
N ARG A 251 -29.83 34.24 -19.42
CA ARG A 251 -29.99 35.14 -20.56
C ARG A 251 -29.09 34.74 -21.73
N ALA A 252 -27.90 34.24 -21.44
CA ALA A 252 -26.95 33.73 -22.41
C ALA A 252 -27.48 32.50 -23.14
N LEU A 253 -28.30 31.66 -22.49
CA LEU A 253 -28.96 30.52 -23.14
C LEU A 253 -29.84 30.97 -24.31
N GLU A 254 -30.62 32.05 -24.12
CA GLU A 254 -31.53 32.58 -25.13
C GLU A 254 -30.82 33.45 -26.18
N LEU A 255 -29.91 34.32 -25.73
CA LEU A 255 -29.30 35.33 -26.61
C LEU A 255 -28.00 34.87 -27.26
N GLY A 256 -27.40 33.78 -26.78
CA GLY A 256 -26.06 33.34 -27.14
C GLY A 256 -24.95 34.06 -26.37
N VAL A 257 -23.73 33.53 -26.50
CA VAL A 257 -22.52 33.98 -25.81
C VAL A 257 -21.53 34.54 -26.82
N THR A 258 -20.99 35.73 -26.56
CA THR A 258 -19.88 36.26 -27.36
C THR A 258 -18.55 35.78 -26.77
N VAL A 259 -17.76 35.06 -27.57
CA VAL A 259 -16.48 34.46 -27.19
C VAL A 259 -15.36 34.99 -28.08
N GLU A 260 -14.18 35.26 -27.52
CA GLU A 260 -12.99 35.61 -28.31
C GLU A 260 -12.55 34.42 -29.19
N GLU A 261 -12.22 34.67 -30.47
CA GLU A 261 -11.86 33.60 -31.42
C GLU A 261 -10.68 32.76 -30.91
N SER A 262 -9.69 33.39 -30.30
CA SER A 262 -8.52 32.70 -29.72
C SER A 262 -8.90 31.74 -28.59
N GLN A 263 -9.85 32.13 -27.72
CA GLN A 263 -10.33 31.29 -26.63
C GLN A 263 -11.17 30.14 -27.16
N TRP A 264 -12.04 30.40 -28.14
CA TRP A 264 -12.82 29.37 -28.80
C TRP A 264 -11.94 28.34 -29.51
N ASN A 265 -10.93 28.79 -30.25
CA ASN A 265 -10.01 27.89 -30.97
C ASN A 265 -9.27 26.97 -30.00
N LEU A 266 -8.76 27.51 -28.88
CA LEU A 266 -8.14 26.68 -27.85
C LEU A 266 -9.13 25.68 -27.27
N PHE A 267 -10.29 26.14 -26.79
CA PHE A 267 -11.28 25.29 -26.14
C PHE A 267 -11.83 24.20 -27.06
N SER A 268 -12.23 24.55 -28.28
CA SER A 268 -12.73 23.60 -29.28
C SER A 268 -11.66 22.56 -29.66
N THR A 269 -10.39 22.95 -29.80
CA THR A 269 -9.28 22.01 -30.04
C THR A 269 -9.15 21.00 -28.88
N LEU A 270 -9.29 21.45 -27.63
CA LEU A 270 -9.27 20.56 -26.48
C LEU A 270 -10.47 19.61 -26.53
N MET A 271 -11.68 20.13 -26.78
CA MET A 271 -12.91 19.35 -26.76
C MET A 271 -12.96 18.30 -27.87
N MET A 272 -12.33 18.53 -29.02
CA MET A 272 -12.20 17.51 -30.08
C MET A 272 -11.55 16.20 -29.58
N LYS A 273 -10.72 16.26 -28.53
CA LYS A 273 -10.13 15.05 -27.91
C LYS A 273 -11.21 14.08 -27.41
N THR A 274 -12.31 14.59 -26.89
CA THR A 274 -13.34 13.79 -26.22
C THR A 274 -14.16 12.93 -27.20
N MET A 275 -14.18 13.24 -28.49
CA MET A 275 -14.95 12.53 -29.51
C MET A 275 -14.59 11.04 -29.67
N ALA A 276 -13.34 10.70 -29.40
CA ALA A 276 -12.83 9.34 -29.54
C ALA A 276 -12.57 8.65 -28.20
N VAL A 277 -13.02 9.25 -27.09
CA VAL A 277 -12.77 8.73 -25.75
C VAL A 277 -14.05 8.12 -25.20
N HIS A 278 -13.98 6.82 -24.93
CA HIS A 278 -14.94 6.10 -24.13
C HIS A 278 -14.20 5.47 -22.96
N ILE A 279 -14.76 5.57 -21.75
CA ILE A 279 -14.15 5.03 -20.54
C ILE A 279 -15.02 3.90 -20.00
N ASP A 280 -14.46 2.71 -19.90
CA ASP A 280 -15.11 1.55 -19.27
C ASP A 280 -14.53 1.33 -17.87
N PRO A 281 -15.21 1.76 -16.79
CA PRO A 281 -14.66 1.76 -15.43
C PRO A 281 -14.87 0.40 -14.73
N VAL A 282 -14.27 -0.67 -15.26
CA VAL A 282 -14.52 -2.04 -14.78
C VAL A 282 -14.03 -2.23 -13.35
N VAL A 283 -12.76 -1.91 -13.06
CA VAL A 283 -12.17 -2.10 -11.73
C VAL A 283 -12.67 -1.05 -10.74
N ILE A 284 -12.86 0.20 -11.20
CA ILE A 284 -13.45 1.30 -10.43
C ILE A 284 -14.83 0.90 -9.93
N THR A 285 -15.69 0.33 -10.78
CA THR A 285 -17.04 -0.07 -10.35
C THR A 285 -17.02 -1.31 -9.48
N ASP A 286 -16.23 -2.33 -9.85
CA ASP A 286 -16.06 -3.54 -9.04
C ASP A 286 -15.54 -3.20 -7.63
N SER A 287 -14.75 -2.12 -7.49
CA SER A 287 -14.11 -1.76 -6.22
C SER A 287 -15.06 -1.35 -5.11
N LEU A 288 -16.28 -0.99 -5.49
CA LEU A 288 -17.36 -0.70 -4.55
C LEU A 288 -17.89 -1.96 -3.84
N THR A 289 -17.53 -3.15 -4.30
CA THR A 289 -17.89 -4.42 -3.64
C THR A 289 -16.87 -4.84 -2.57
N SER A 290 -15.69 -4.21 -2.55
CA SER A 290 -14.63 -4.53 -1.60
C SER A 290 -14.81 -3.81 -0.27
N SER A 291 -14.51 -4.51 0.84
CA SER A 291 -14.47 -3.93 2.18
C SER A 291 -13.31 -2.96 2.40
N ILE A 292 -12.37 -2.87 1.45
CA ILE A 292 -11.12 -2.12 1.61
C ILE A 292 -11.28 -0.61 1.76
N PHE A 293 -12.40 -0.06 1.29
CA PHE A 293 -12.74 1.36 1.40
C PHE A 293 -13.89 1.61 2.38
N LEU A 294 -14.27 0.58 3.14
CA LEU A 294 -15.24 0.69 4.21
C LEU A 294 -14.52 0.87 5.55
N GLU A 295 -15.14 1.67 6.41
CA GLU A 295 -14.67 1.93 7.76
C GLU A 295 -15.57 1.19 8.74
N TYR A 296 -15.01 0.54 9.75
CA TYR A 296 -15.82 -0.09 10.79
C TYR A 296 -16.31 0.97 11.77
N ALA A 297 -17.63 1.11 11.92
CA ALA A 297 -18.30 2.00 12.86
C ALA A 297 -18.61 1.21 14.15
N PRO A 298 -17.87 1.42 15.25
CA PRO A 298 -18.00 0.59 16.46
C PRO A 298 -19.36 0.75 17.14
N ASP A 299 -19.94 1.94 17.07
CA ASP A 299 -21.26 2.30 17.62
C ASP A 299 -22.39 1.49 16.99
N ARG A 300 -22.25 1.14 15.70
CA ARG A 300 -23.24 0.38 14.93
C ARG A 300 -22.89 -1.09 14.78
N SER A 301 -21.68 -1.49 15.19
CA SER A 301 -21.10 -2.80 14.89
C SER A 301 -21.23 -3.17 13.40
N ALA A 302 -21.05 -2.19 12.53
CA ALA A 302 -21.30 -2.29 11.09
C ALA A 302 -20.25 -1.50 10.30
N TYR A 303 -20.16 -1.77 8.99
CA TYR A 303 -19.34 -0.97 8.08
C TYR A 303 -20.08 0.30 7.63
N GLN A 304 -19.34 1.40 7.53
CA GLN A 304 -19.76 2.65 6.92
C GLN A 304 -18.84 3.00 5.74
N THR A 305 -19.29 3.89 4.86
CA THR A 305 -18.48 4.35 3.73
C THR A 305 -17.51 5.44 4.18
N GLY A 306 -16.24 5.32 3.80
CA GLY A 306 -15.25 6.38 3.97
C GLY A 306 -15.13 7.30 2.75
N LEU A 307 -14.31 8.35 2.85
CA LEU A 307 -14.09 9.31 1.76
C LEU A 307 -13.62 8.67 0.45
N ALA A 308 -12.77 7.64 0.53
CA ALA A 308 -12.30 6.93 -0.67
C ALA A 308 -13.46 6.26 -1.41
N TYR A 309 -14.38 5.62 -0.69
CA TYR A 309 -15.57 4.99 -1.24
C TYR A 309 -16.47 6.03 -1.92
N ASP A 310 -16.75 7.13 -1.23
CA ASP A 310 -17.60 8.21 -1.78
C ASP A 310 -16.99 8.82 -3.05
N LEU A 311 -15.66 8.98 -3.12
CA LEU A 311 -14.97 9.43 -4.32
C LEU A 311 -15.03 8.42 -5.47
N ILE A 312 -14.97 7.12 -5.21
CA ILE A 312 -15.12 6.08 -6.25
C ILE A 312 -16.55 6.10 -6.81
N VAL A 313 -17.57 6.20 -5.94
CA VAL A 313 -18.98 6.36 -6.37
C VAL A 313 -19.14 7.61 -7.23
N ARG A 314 -18.54 8.73 -6.79
CA ARG A 314 -18.57 9.98 -7.55
C ARG A 314 -17.87 9.83 -8.89
N LEU A 315 -16.70 9.20 -8.93
CA LEU A 315 -15.97 8.94 -10.16
C LEU A 315 -16.78 8.13 -11.17
N ALA A 316 -17.41 7.04 -10.74
CA ALA A 316 -18.23 6.21 -11.60
C ALA A 316 -19.39 7.02 -12.21
N SER A 317 -20.00 7.91 -11.41
CA SER A 317 -21.06 8.81 -11.84
C SER A 317 -20.58 9.87 -12.83
N GLU A 318 -19.42 10.48 -12.58
CA GLU A 318 -18.77 11.47 -13.46
C GLU A 318 -18.36 10.84 -14.81
N ILE A 319 -17.81 9.62 -14.79
CA ILE A 319 -17.48 8.86 -16.00
C ILE A 319 -18.74 8.55 -16.81
N LYS A 320 -19.80 8.09 -16.15
CA LYS A 320 -21.09 7.82 -16.82
C LYS A 320 -21.65 9.08 -17.47
N ALA A 321 -21.61 10.22 -16.78
CA ALA A 321 -22.05 11.51 -17.32
C ALA A 321 -21.16 11.97 -18.48
N PHE A 322 -19.84 11.83 -18.38
CA PHE A 322 -18.88 12.14 -19.43
C PHE A 322 -19.16 11.31 -20.70
N ASN A 323 -19.25 9.99 -20.58
CA ASN A 323 -19.54 9.09 -21.70
C ASN A 323 -20.89 9.42 -22.36
N LYS A 324 -21.93 9.73 -21.56
CA LYS A 324 -23.25 10.11 -22.09
C LYS A 324 -23.23 11.48 -22.79
N GLY A 325 -22.39 12.42 -22.32
CA GLY A 325 -22.27 13.75 -22.88
C GLY A 325 -21.37 13.83 -24.12
N ALA A 326 -20.43 12.89 -24.30
CA ALA A 326 -19.50 12.83 -25.43
C ALA A 326 -20.18 12.37 -26.73
N THR A 327 -21.16 13.14 -27.20
CA THR A 327 -21.99 12.84 -28.39
C THR A 327 -21.67 13.76 -29.54
N ALA A 328 -22.00 13.33 -30.77
CA ALA A 328 -21.90 14.17 -31.96
C ALA A 328 -22.74 15.45 -31.85
N GLU A 329 -23.91 15.39 -31.23
CA GLU A 329 -24.77 16.56 -30.98
C GLU A 329 -24.08 17.59 -30.07
N THR A 330 -23.44 17.13 -28.99
CA THR A 330 -22.73 18.03 -28.07
C THR A 330 -21.52 18.70 -28.76
N MET A 331 -20.92 18.01 -29.73
CA MET A 331 -19.77 18.50 -30.50
C MET A 331 -20.14 19.33 -31.73
N GLU A 332 -21.41 19.34 -32.13
CA GLU A 332 -21.89 19.97 -33.36
C GLU A 332 -21.41 21.42 -33.48
N ILE A 333 -21.49 22.16 -32.38
CA ILE A 333 -21.08 23.57 -32.31
C ILE A 333 -19.61 23.78 -32.72
N ILE A 334 -18.72 22.83 -32.44
CA ILE A 334 -17.30 22.92 -32.84
C ILE A 334 -17.18 22.94 -34.36
N TYR A 335 -17.93 22.07 -35.05
CA TYR A 335 -17.90 21.98 -36.51
C TYR A 335 -18.57 23.18 -37.15
N THR A 336 -19.72 23.60 -36.63
CA THR A 336 -20.49 24.76 -37.12
C THR A 336 -19.67 26.04 -37.05
N PHE A 337 -18.91 26.24 -35.96
CA PHE A 337 -18.04 27.40 -35.76
C PHE A 337 -16.56 27.12 -36.04
N SER A 338 -16.28 26.18 -36.95
CA SER A 338 -14.90 25.91 -37.40
C SER A 338 -14.46 26.95 -38.44
N PRO A 339 -13.15 27.27 -38.53
CA PRO A 339 -12.63 28.20 -39.53
C PRO A 339 -12.97 27.82 -40.98
N ALA A 340 -13.22 26.53 -41.26
CA ALA A 340 -13.63 26.04 -42.56
C ALA A 340 -15.08 26.40 -42.92
N ARG A 341 -15.97 26.57 -41.92
CA ARG A 341 -17.40 26.89 -42.11
C ARG A 341 -17.67 28.39 -42.06
N ILE A 342 -17.08 29.10 -41.10
CA ILE A 342 -17.39 30.52 -40.85
C ILE A 342 -16.35 31.49 -41.43
N GLY A 343 -15.26 30.98 -42.03
CA GLY A 343 -14.13 31.80 -42.50
C GLY A 343 -13.15 32.16 -41.37
N ARG A 344 -12.01 32.78 -41.74
CA ARG A 344 -10.93 33.18 -40.82
C ARG A 344 -10.93 34.69 -40.58
N GLY A 345 -10.35 35.13 -39.47
CA GLY A 345 -10.09 36.56 -39.20
C GLY A 345 -11.15 37.23 -38.32
N HIS A 346 -12.00 36.44 -37.66
CA HIS A 346 -12.98 36.95 -36.71
C HIS A 346 -12.28 37.33 -35.40
N LYS A 347 -12.59 38.48 -34.80
CA LYS A 347 -12.08 38.79 -33.45
C LYS A 347 -12.89 38.07 -32.37
N THR A 348 -14.19 37.95 -32.59
CA THR A 348 -15.16 37.35 -31.67
C THR A 348 -16.18 36.54 -32.44
N LEU A 349 -16.76 35.55 -31.76
CA LEU A 349 -17.79 34.64 -32.28
C LEU A 349 -19.02 34.73 -31.39
N ARG A 350 -20.22 34.74 -31.99
CA ARG A 350 -21.49 34.65 -31.25
C ARG A 350 -22.00 33.22 -31.32
N LEU A 351 -21.90 32.50 -30.21
CA LEU A 351 -22.22 31.09 -30.08
C LEU A 351 -23.64 30.89 -29.50
N PRO A 352 -24.42 29.89 -29.93
CA PRO A 352 -25.68 29.52 -29.29
C PRO A 352 -25.43 29.08 -27.85
N GLY A 353 -26.16 29.67 -26.89
CA GLY A 353 -25.85 29.52 -25.47
C GLY A 353 -26.18 28.12 -24.94
N ASP A 354 -27.29 27.54 -25.38
CA ASP A 354 -27.71 26.17 -25.08
C ASP A 354 -26.68 25.13 -25.55
N LYS A 355 -26.24 25.21 -26.81
CA LYS A 355 -25.24 24.30 -27.37
C LYS A 355 -23.87 24.49 -26.72
N LEU A 356 -23.49 25.74 -26.41
CA LEU A 356 -22.27 26.01 -25.66
C LEU A 356 -22.36 25.44 -24.24
N ALA A 357 -23.52 25.54 -23.57
CA ALA A 357 -23.73 24.98 -22.24
C ALA A 357 -23.53 23.46 -22.24
N MET A 358 -24.08 22.73 -23.22
CA MET A 358 -23.87 21.29 -23.35
C MET A 358 -22.37 20.95 -23.45
N LEU A 359 -21.64 21.65 -24.33
CA LEU A 359 -20.22 21.40 -24.55
C LEU A 359 -19.37 21.75 -23.32
N VAL A 360 -19.68 22.87 -22.66
CA VAL A 360 -19.02 23.27 -21.41
C VAL A 360 -19.32 22.26 -20.31
N GLY A 361 -20.56 21.81 -20.17
CA GLY A 361 -20.95 20.79 -19.19
C GLY A 361 -20.13 19.51 -19.32
N LEU A 362 -19.93 19.02 -20.56
CA LEU A 362 -19.03 17.89 -20.83
C LEU A 362 -17.58 18.17 -20.38
N SER A 363 -17.07 19.38 -20.63
CA SER A 363 -15.73 19.77 -20.19
C SER A 363 -15.59 19.81 -18.66
N LEU A 364 -16.66 20.15 -17.93
CA LEU A 364 -16.67 20.11 -16.47
C LEU A 364 -16.65 18.67 -15.93
N ARG A 365 -17.34 17.72 -16.60
CA ARG A 365 -17.24 16.28 -16.26
C ARG A 365 -15.82 15.78 -16.51
N TRP A 366 -15.22 16.15 -17.65
CA TRP A 366 -13.82 15.83 -17.96
C TRP A 366 -12.86 16.32 -16.86
N TYR A 367 -13.03 17.57 -16.40
CA TYR A 367 -12.27 18.13 -15.29
C TYR A 367 -12.40 17.27 -14.03
N ASN A 368 -13.63 16.92 -13.65
CA ASN A 368 -13.90 16.16 -12.42
C ASN A 368 -13.32 14.76 -12.46
N VAL A 369 -13.45 14.05 -13.60
CA VAL A 369 -12.87 12.71 -13.77
C VAL A 369 -11.36 12.74 -13.57
N ILE A 370 -10.65 13.70 -14.20
CA ILE A 370 -9.19 13.84 -14.00
C ILE A 370 -8.86 14.11 -12.53
N THR A 371 -9.57 15.03 -11.89
CA THR A 371 -9.30 15.43 -10.50
C THR A 371 -9.48 14.27 -9.52
N ILE A 372 -10.58 13.52 -9.64
CA ILE A 372 -10.83 12.38 -8.75
C ILE A 372 -9.83 11.25 -9.02
N CYS A 373 -9.53 10.94 -10.30
CA CYS A 373 -8.53 9.94 -10.64
C CYS A 373 -7.15 10.28 -10.07
N GLU A 374 -6.73 11.54 -10.17
CA GLU A 374 -5.44 12.01 -9.63
C GLU A 374 -5.37 11.81 -8.11
N VAL A 375 -6.40 12.24 -7.37
CA VAL A 375 -6.45 12.13 -5.91
C VAL A 375 -6.43 10.66 -5.47
N LEU A 376 -7.29 9.83 -6.06
CA LEU A 376 -7.35 8.40 -5.74
C LEU A 376 -6.05 7.67 -6.10
N ALA A 377 -5.46 7.95 -7.27
CA ALA A 377 -4.21 7.31 -7.69
C ALA A 377 -3.04 7.66 -6.77
N LYS A 378 -2.97 8.91 -6.30
CA LYS A 378 -1.97 9.35 -5.30
C LYS A 378 -2.22 8.70 -3.94
N PHE A 379 -3.48 8.63 -3.49
CA PHE A 379 -3.85 7.94 -2.24
C PHE A 379 -3.47 6.46 -2.26
N LEU A 380 -3.76 5.75 -3.35
CA LEU A 380 -3.35 4.36 -3.52
C LEU A 380 -1.83 4.17 -3.56
N ASN A 381 -1.07 5.24 -3.84
CA ASN A 381 0.38 5.29 -3.77
C ASN A 381 0.94 5.76 -2.41
N GLY A 382 0.08 5.90 -1.39
CA GLY A 382 0.47 6.24 -0.01
C GLY A 382 0.39 7.74 0.35
N ALA A 383 -0.11 8.59 -0.54
CA ALA A 383 -0.40 9.99 -0.17
C ALA A 383 -1.64 10.08 0.74
N PRO A 384 -1.76 11.10 1.61
CA PRO A 384 -3.00 11.34 2.35
C PRO A 384 -4.15 11.62 1.39
N LEU A 385 -5.34 11.12 1.72
CA LEU A 385 -6.56 11.40 0.98
C LEU A 385 -7.17 12.72 1.47
N ALA A 386 -7.50 13.61 0.55
CA ALA A 386 -8.19 14.86 0.82
C ALA A 386 -9.37 15.02 -0.15
N GLU A 387 -10.43 15.67 0.31
CA GLU A 387 -11.60 15.95 -0.52
C GLU A 387 -11.23 16.97 -1.62
N PRO A 388 -11.37 16.62 -2.91
CA PRO A 388 -11.06 17.53 -3.99
C PRO A 388 -12.15 18.58 -4.19
N VAL A 389 -11.75 19.78 -4.60
CA VAL A 389 -12.70 20.76 -5.15
C VAL A 389 -13.06 20.35 -6.58
N LEU A 390 -14.35 20.11 -6.81
CA LEU A 390 -14.89 19.68 -8.10
C LEU A 390 -15.65 20.81 -8.78
N MET A 391 -15.74 20.75 -10.10
CA MET A 391 -16.58 21.63 -10.91
C MET A 391 -18.06 21.31 -10.69
N PRO A 392 -18.94 22.33 -10.73
CA PRO A 392 -20.38 22.15 -10.55
C PRO A 392 -20.96 21.23 -11.63
N PHE A 393 -22.08 20.58 -11.30
CA PHE A 393 -22.83 19.76 -12.25
C PHE A 393 -23.38 20.63 -13.38
N SER A 394 -23.98 21.77 -13.04
CA SER A 394 -24.47 22.72 -14.05
C SER A 394 -23.34 23.61 -14.59
N PRO A 395 -23.22 23.75 -15.92
CA PRO A 395 -22.32 24.73 -16.53
C PRO A 395 -22.85 26.17 -16.44
N ILE A 396 -24.13 26.33 -16.09
CA ILE A 396 -24.82 27.62 -15.96
C ILE A 396 -24.49 28.22 -14.60
N ARG A 397 -24.05 29.49 -14.58
CA ARG A 397 -23.74 30.20 -13.34
C ARG A 397 -24.95 30.30 -12.43
N ASP A 398 -24.70 30.20 -11.14
CA ASP A 398 -25.67 30.33 -10.03
C ASP A 398 -26.78 29.27 -10.00
N MET A 399 -26.91 28.43 -11.03
CA MET A 399 -27.89 27.34 -11.07
C MET A 399 -27.54 26.17 -10.15
N GLN A 400 -26.28 26.01 -9.76
CA GLN A 400 -25.88 24.90 -8.88
C GLN A 400 -26.55 25.01 -7.50
N ALA A 401 -26.61 26.22 -6.92
CA ALA A 401 -27.23 26.42 -5.62
C ALA A 401 -28.73 26.09 -5.63
N GLU A 402 -29.44 26.50 -6.68
CA GLU A 402 -30.86 26.18 -6.87
C GLU A 402 -31.07 24.66 -7.02
N LEU A 403 -30.22 23.98 -7.79
CA LEU A 403 -30.26 22.53 -7.91
C LEU A 403 -29.98 21.83 -6.57
N ASP A 404 -29.06 22.36 -5.78
CA ASP A 404 -28.74 21.80 -4.46
C ASP A 404 -29.91 21.96 -3.48
N GLU A 405 -30.72 23.03 -3.60
CA GLU A 405 -31.96 23.23 -2.84
C GLU A 405 -33.10 22.31 -3.28
N GLU A 406 -33.18 21.98 -4.58
CA GLU A 406 -34.23 21.10 -5.12
C GLU A 406 -33.92 19.60 -4.96
N ASN A 407 -32.64 19.23 -4.88
CA ASN A 407 -32.21 17.83 -4.81
C ASN A 407 -32.20 17.30 -3.38
N VAL A 408 -32.84 16.15 -3.19
CA VAL A 408 -32.82 15.43 -1.91
C VAL A 408 -31.39 15.00 -1.58
N THR A 409 -30.92 15.42 -0.41
CA THR A 409 -29.61 15.03 0.13
C THR A 409 -29.61 13.58 0.61
N ARG A 410 -28.42 12.98 0.75
CA ARG A 410 -28.27 11.62 1.31
C ARG A 410 -28.89 11.53 2.71
N GLN A 411 -28.70 12.56 3.54
CA GLN A 411 -29.22 12.59 4.90
C GLN A 411 -30.75 12.66 4.94
N GLU A 412 -31.37 13.45 4.06
CA GLU A 412 -32.82 13.51 3.94
C GLU A 412 -33.40 12.18 3.43
N ALA A 413 -32.73 11.53 2.47
CA ALA A 413 -33.12 10.20 2.01
C ALA A 413 -32.99 9.15 3.11
N MET A 414 -31.93 9.20 3.94
CA MET A 414 -31.77 8.32 5.10
C MET A 414 -32.86 8.55 6.16
N THR A 415 -33.18 9.82 6.41
CA THR A 415 -34.26 10.20 7.35
C THR A 415 -35.61 9.70 6.87
N PHE A 416 -35.90 9.83 5.57
CA PHE A 416 -37.12 9.28 4.95
C PHE A 416 -37.23 7.77 5.12
N LEU A 417 -36.12 7.04 5.06
CA LEU A 417 -36.06 5.59 5.27
C LEU A 417 -36.07 5.16 6.75
N GLY A 418 -35.95 6.11 7.69
CA GLY A 418 -35.91 5.85 9.13
C GLY A 418 -34.57 5.28 9.63
N PHE A 419 -33.47 5.58 8.94
CA PHE A 419 -32.11 5.18 9.33
C PHE A 419 -31.44 6.10 10.36
#